data_AF-A0A2N5C828-F1
#
_entry.id   AF-A0A2N5C828-F1
#
_cell.length_a   1.000
_cell.length_b   1.000
_cell.length_c   1.000
_cell.angle_alpha   90.00
_cell.angle_beta   90.00
_cell.angle_gamma   90.00
#
_symmetry.space_group_name_H-M   'P 1'
#
loop_
_entity.id
_entity.type
_entity.pdbx_description
1 polymer ?
#
loop_
_entity_poly.entity_id
_entity_poly.type
_entity_poly.pdbx_seq_one_letter_code
_entity_poly.pdbx_strand_id
1 'polypeptide(L)'
;MPQTTVSAVPATSRYTAAGAASPASSLFLRADGDAIDADDYLRRILTARVYDVARETPLDLAPGLSARLGHQVWLKREDHQPVFSFKVRGAYNKMANLPADALARGVITASAGNHAQGVALSAARLGVRAVIVVPQTAPEVKVDAVRAHGGEMVEVVLAGESYSEAYDHAMALQREQALTFIPAFDDPEVIAGQGTVGMEILRQHRGALDAVLVPIGGGSLAAGVASYVKAVRPEVQVIGVQTEDSCAMAQSLAAGERVTLDSVGLFSDGTAVKRVGEETFRLCRHLLDGVLTVDTDALCAAIKDIFQDTRSLVEPAGALAVAGLKQYAGRLPQGPRQALVAITSGANVNFDRLRIVAERAEAVEAAAR
;
A
#
# COMPACT_ATOMS: atom_id res chain seq x y z
N MET A 1 65.52 30.43 31.89
CA MET A 1 65.32 31.38 30.76
C MET A 1 65.90 30.76 29.50
N PRO A 2 65.34 30.96 28.29
CA PRO A 2 63.95 30.92 27.78
C PRO A 2 63.70 29.59 26.99
N GLN A 3 62.50 29.00 26.99
CA GLN A 3 61.38 29.16 26.04
C GLN A 3 61.71 29.09 24.53
N THR A 4 61.30 27.97 23.92
CA THR A 4 60.86 27.89 22.51
C THR A 4 59.65 26.96 22.43
N THR A 5 58.56 27.50 21.88
CA THR A 5 57.23 26.89 21.69
C THR A 5 57.18 26.04 20.44
N VAL A 6 56.59 24.83 20.54
CA VAL A 6 56.03 24.10 19.39
C VAL A 6 54.59 23.71 19.73
N SER A 7 53.70 24.08 18.81
CA SER A 7 52.26 23.84 18.77
C SER A 7 51.92 22.35 18.72
N ALA A 8 50.99 21.91 19.55
CA ALA A 8 50.33 20.60 19.43
C ALA A 8 48.81 20.77 19.63
N VAL A 9 48.06 20.46 18.58
CA VAL A 9 46.60 20.30 18.59
C VAL A 9 46.28 18.92 19.16
N PRO A 10 45.33 18.74 20.10
CA PRO A 10 44.94 17.41 20.54
C PRO A 10 43.94 16.78 19.57
N ALA A 11 44.16 15.50 19.32
CA ALA A 11 43.22 14.59 18.70
C ALA A 11 42.00 14.34 19.60
N THR A 12 40.81 14.30 19.01
CA THR A 12 39.70 13.49 19.50
C THR A 12 38.99 12.83 18.33
N SER A 13 39.45 11.61 18.03
CA SER A 13 38.67 10.56 17.40
C SER A 13 37.61 10.08 18.41
N ARG A 14 36.33 10.14 18.05
CA ARG A 14 35.24 9.31 18.62
C ARG A 14 34.12 9.17 17.59
N TYR A 15 33.99 7.98 17.00
CA TYR A 15 32.83 7.08 17.12
C TYR A 15 32.89 5.97 16.05
N THR A 16 33.41 4.82 16.48
CA THR A 16 32.93 3.47 16.13
C THR A 16 31.45 3.34 16.55
N ALA A 17 30.54 2.58 15.95
CA ALA A 17 30.67 1.34 15.21
C ALA A 17 29.48 1.20 14.24
N ALA A 18 29.75 0.66 13.04
CA ALA A 18 28.72 0.14 12.15
C ALA A 18 28.00 -1.03 12.84
N GLY A 19 26.69 -0.90 13.04
CA GLY A 19 25.85 -2.00 13.49
C GLY A 19 25.87 -3.13 12.46
N ALA A 20 26.12 -4.35 12.93
CA ALA A 20 26.12 -5.55 12.11
C ALA A 20 24.77 -5.68 11.39
N ALA A 21 24.83 -5.75 10.06
CA ALA A 21 23.66 -5.91 9.23
C ALA A 21 23.01 -7.29 9.48
N SER A 22 21.68 -7.33 9.56
CA SER A 22 20.90 -8.57 9.69
C SER A 22 21.21 -9.52 8.52
N PRO A 23 21.24 -10.86 8.71
CA PRO A 23 21.50 -11.81 7.62
C PRO A 23 20.58 -11.68 6.40
N ALA A 24 19.42 -11.03 6.53
CA ALA A 24 18.47 -10.77 5.44
C ALA A 24 18.84 -9.53 4.58
N SER A 25 19.72 -8.64 5.04
CA SER A 25 20.02 -7.39 4.33
C SER A 25 20.88 -7.58 3.07
N SER A 26 21.48 -8.77 2.88
CA SER A 26 22.29 -9.09 1.70
C SER A 26 21.45 -9.46 0.46
N LEU A 27 20.12 -9.56 0.60
CA LEU A 27 19.20 -9.97 -0.46
C LEU A 27 18.67 -8.79 -1.30
N PHE A 28 18.97 -7.55 -0.94
CA PHE A 28 18.35 -6.37 -1.55
C PHE A 28 19.37 -5.24 -1.81
N LEU A 29 19.24 -4.56 -2.95
CA LEU A 29 20.00 -3.34 -3.23
C LEU A 29 19.52 -2.21 -2.32
N ARG A 30 20.42 -1.64 -1.51
CA ARG A 30 20.19 -0.35 -0.85
C ARG A 30 20.62 0.78 -1.78
N ALA A 31 19.74 1.73 -2.04
CA ALA A 31 20.06 2.95 -2.77
C ALA A 31 20.40 4.07 -1.78
N ASP A 32 21.60 4.63 -1.86
CA ASP A 32 21.95 5.86 -1.14
C ASP A 32 21.20 7.06 -1.74
N GLY A 33 20.73 7.97 -0.88
CA GLY A 33 20.13 9.24 -1.28
C GLY A 33 19.60 10.05 -0.09
N ASP A 34 19.36 11.34 -0.36
CA ASP A 34 19.03 12.45 0.55
C ASP A 34 18.20 12.11 1.81
N ALA A 35 18.54 12.77 2.92
CA ALA A 35 17.87 12.57 4.21
C ALA A 35 16.37 12.89 4.12
N ILE A 36 15.53 11.86 4.24
CA ILE A 36 14.10 12.05 4.49
C ILE A 36 13.93 12.66 5.87
N ASP A 37 13.17 13.74 5.97
CA ASP A 37 12.62 14.20 7.25
C ASP A 37 11.56 13.19 7.73
N ALA A 38 12.02 12.12 8.40
CA ALA A 38 11.16 11.07 8.94
C ALA A 38 10.14 11.62 9.94
N ASP A 39 10.43 12.77 10.55
CA ASP A 39 9.56 13.41 11.54
C ASP A 39 8.32 14.05 10.88
N ASP A 40 8.39 14.49 9.61
CA ASP A 40 7.23 15.09 8.91
C ASP A 40 6.11 14.06 8.72
N TYR A 41 6.40 12.93 8.08
CA TYR A 41 5.39 11.89 7.86
C TYR A 41 4.91 11.26 9.18
N LEU A 42 5.80 11.08 10.16
CA LEU A 42 5.40 10.60 11.48
C LEU A 42 4.32 11.52 12.09
N ARG A 43 4.53 12.84 12.07
CA ARG A 43 3.54 13.82 12.57
C ARG A 43 2.24 13.74 11.79
N ARG A 44 2.30 13.78 10.45
CA ARG A 44 1.11 13.70 9.58
C ARG A 44 0.28 12.46 9.85
N ILE A 45 0.94 11.31 10.03
CA ILE A 45 0.27 10.02 10.31
C ILE A 45 -0.41 10.05 11.69
N LEU A 46 0.28 10.56 12.72
CA LEU A 46 -0.28 10.65 14.07
C LEU A 46 -1.47 11.62 14.17
N THR A 47 -1.52 12.65 13.32
CA THR A 47 -2.62 13.62 13.26
C THR A 47 -3.65 13.29 12.17
N ALA A 48 -3.51 12.18 11.46
CA ALA A 48 -4.40 11.81 10.37
C ALA A 48 -5.82 11.53 10.90
N ARG A 49 -6.83 12.04 10.20
CA ARG A 49 -8.22 12.04 10.67
C ARG A 49 -9.02 10.79 10.24
N VAL A 50 -8.35 9.66 10.05
CA VAL A 50 -8.91 8.49 9.35
C VAL A 50 -10.09 7.85 10.08
N TYR A 51 -10.13 7.92 11.42
CA TYR A 51 -11.10 7.17 12.24
C TYR A 51 -12.53 7.74 12.23
N ASP A 52 -12.76 8.86 11.54
CA ASP A 52 -14.10 9.37 11.27
C ASP A 52 -14.88 8.48 10.26
N VAL A 53 -14.16 7.64 9.50
CA VAL A 53 -14.71 6.70 8.51
C VAL A 53 -14.07 5.30 8.55
N ALA A 54 -12.79 5.21 8.90
CA ALA A 54 -12.06 3.96 9.00
C ALA A 54 -12.21 3.35 10.39
N ARG A 55 -11.99 2.03 10.48
CA ARG A 55 -11.90 1.30 11.74
C ARG A 55 -10.45 0.90 11.98
N GLU A 56 -10.06 0.74 13.25
CA GLU A 56 -8.88 -0.09 13.52
C GLU A 56 -9.24 -1.53 13.13
N THR A 57 -8.57 -2.04 12.11
CA THR A 57 -8.86 -3.38 11.59
C THR A 57 -8.12 -4.45 12.39
N PRO A 58 -8.64 -5.68 12.45
CA PRO A 58 -7.97 -6.78 13.13
C PRO A 58 -6.54 -7.04 12.60
N LEU A 59 -5.68 -7.53 13.51
CA LEU A 59 -4.40 -8.16 13.19
C LEU A 59 -4.50 -9.63 13.59
N ASP A 60 -4.93 -10.47 12.66
CA ASP A 60 -5.29 -11.86 12.93
C ASP A 60 -4.09 -12.79 12.76
N LEU A 61 -3.89 -13.71 13.71
CA LEU A 61 -2.95 -14.81 13.49
C LEU A 61 -3.55 -15.78 12.46
N ALA A 62 -2.76 -16.16 11.45
CA ALA A 62 -3.13 -17.15 10.43
C ALA A 62 -2.54 -18.52 10.81
N PRO A 63 -3.28 -19.42 11.50
CA PRO A 63 -2.70 -20.61 12.12
C PRO A 63 -2.20 -21.65 11.10
N GLY A 64 -2.92 -21.87 10.01
CA GLY A 64 -2.54 -22.80 8.94
C GLY A 64 -1.31 -22.32 8.19
N LEU A 65 -1.27 -21.06 7.78
CA LEU A 65 -0.07 -20.44 7.19
C LEU A 65 1.11 -20.47 8.16
N SER A 66 0.87 -20.14 9.42
CA SER A 66 1.89 -20.15 10.46
C SER A 66 2.50 -21.53 10.67
N ALA A 67 1.68 -22.58 10.72
CA ALA A 67 2.14 -23.95 10.86
C ALA A 67 2.94 -24.41 9.63
N ARG A 68 2.44 -24.11 8.42
CA ARG A 68 3.08 -24.54 7.17
C ARG A 68 4.40 -23.84 6.90
N LEU A 69 4.54 -22.57 7.27
CA LEU A 69 5.76 -21.79 7.04
C LEU A 69 6.75 -21.84 8.21
N GLY A 70 6.38 -22.42 9.36
CA GLY A 70 7.25 -22.44 10.54
C GLY A 70 7.47 -21.05 11.17
N HIS A 71 6.62 -20.06 10.84
CA HIS A 71 6.71 -18.66 11.29
C HIS A 71 5.38 -18.20 11.91
N GLN A 72 5.36 -17.08 12.64
CA GLN A 72 4.10 -16.48 13.10
C GLN A 72 3.62 -15.52 12.03
N VAL A 73 2.59 -15.92 11.30
CA VAL A 73 2.02 -15.13 10.20
C VAL A 73 0.79 -14.40 10.70
N TRP A 74 0.80 -13.08 10.56
CA TRP A 74 -0.28 -12.19 10.95
C TRP A 74 -0.86 -11.50 9.72
N LEU A 75 -2.17 -11.34 9.69
CA LEU A 75 -2.91 -10.70 8.60
C LEU A 75 -3.50 -9.38 9.12
N LYS A 76 -3.04 -8.25 8.56
CA LYS A 76 -3.65 -6.95 8.85
C LYS A 76 -4.86 -6.74 7.94
N ARG A 77 -6.06 -6.85 8.51
CA ARG A 77 -7.35 -7.04 7.82
C ARG A 77 -7.98 -5.77 7.26
N GLU A 78 -7.27 -5.06 6.38
CA GLU A 78 -7.83 -3.88 5.71
C GLU A 78 -9.03 -4.17 4.77
N ASP A 79 -9.24 -5.44 4.42
CA ASP A 79 -10.46 -5.94 3.81
C ASP A 79 -11.72 -5.79 4.69
N HIS A 80 -11.59 -5.51 5.99
CA HIS A 80 -12.71 -5.29 6.92
C HIS A 80 -13.16 -3.83 7.03
N GLN A 81 -12.55 -2.92 6.27
CA GLN A 81 -13.02 -1.54 6.21
C GLN A 81 -14.44 -1.45 5.63
N PRO A 82 -15.20 -0.37 5.89
CA PRO A 82 -16.56 -0.22 5.36
C PRO A 82 -16.69 -0.25 3.83
N VAL A 83 -15.60 0.05 3.12
CA VAL A 83 -15.49 -0.03 1.64
C VAL A 83 -14.62 -1.21 1.18
N PHE A 84 -14.43 -2.19 2.08
CA PHE A 84 -13.67 -3.42 1.87
C PHE A 84 -12.22 -3.22 1.39
N SER A 85 -11.60 -2.07 1.71
CA SER A 85 -10.19 -1.80 1.42
C SER A 85 -9.64 -0.62 2.22
N PHE A 86 -8.32 -0.54 2.31
CA PHE A 86 -7.60 0.53 3.01
C PHE A 86 -7.82 1.94 2.41
N LYS A 87 -8.28 2.04 1.15
CA LYS A 87 -8.29 3.30 0.38
C LYS A 87 -9.09 4.42 1.03
N VAL A 88 -10.09 4.08 1.85
CA VAL A 88 -10.87 5.06 2.62
C VAL A 88 -10.01 5.93 3.53
N ARG A 89 -8.90 5.40 4.07
CA ARG A 89 -8.04 6.14 5.01
C ARG A 89 -7.41 7.35 4.34
N GLY A 90 -6.65 7.14 3.27
CA GLY A 90 -6.01 8.23 2.54
C GLY A 90 -6.99 9.15 1.81
N ALA A 91 -8.08 8.61 1.24
CA ALA A 91 -9.10 9.44 0.60
C ALA A 91 -9.72 10.42 1.60
N TYR A 92 -10.15 9.91 2.76
CA TYR A 92 -10.71 10.75 3.81
C TYR A 92 -9.70 11.73 4.38
N ASN A 93 -8.47 11.28 4.67
CA ASN A 93 -7.46 12.16 5.24
C ASN A 93 -7.13 13.32 4.29
N LYS A 94 -7.03 13.07 2.98
CA LYS A 94 -6.87 14.14 1.99
C LYS A 94 -8.05 15.10 2.01
N MET A 95 -9.27 14.59 1.93
CA MET A 95 -10.47 15.41 1.86
C MET A 95 -10.71 16.23 3.15
N ALA A 96 -10.48 15.63 4.32
CA ALA A 96 -10.66 16.28 5.62
C ALA A 96 -9.63 17.41 5.89
N ASN A 97 -8.54 17.46 5.13
CA ASN A 97 -7.52 18.51 5.17
C ASN A 97 -7.65 19.53 4.03
N LEU A 98 -8.68 19.42 3.17
CA LEU A 98 -8.92 20.43 2.15
C LEU A 98 -9.46 21.74 2.78
N PRO A 99 -9.07 22.90 2.24
CA PRO A 99 -9.68 24.17 2.59
C PRO A 99 -11.20 24.16 2.39
N ALA A 100 -11.93 24.89 3.25
CA ALA A 100 -13.39 24.91 3.23
C ALA A 100 -13.98 25.40 1.89
N ASP A 101 -13.32 26.35 1.23
CA ASP A 101 -13.74 26.84 -0.09
C ASP A 101 -13.55 25.76 -1.18
N ALA A 102 -12.51 24.94 -1.08
CA ALA A 102 -12.28 23.82 -1.99
C ALA A 102 -13.32 22.71 -1.79
N LEU A 103 -13.66 22.40 -0.53
CA LEU A 103 -14.74 21.46 -0.20
C LEU A 103 -16.11 21.98 -0.65
N ALA A 104 -16.38 23.28 -0.53
CA ALA A 104 -17.63 23.88 -0.98
C ALA A 104 -17.82 23.79 -2.50
N ARG A 105 -16.73 23.87 -3.29
CA ARG A 105 -16.77 23.62 -4.75
C ARG A 105 -17.02 22.14 -5.08
N GLY A 106 -16.49 21.24 -4.24
CA GLY A 106 -16.58 19.81 -4.42
C GLY A 106 -15.28 19.19 -4.95
N VAL A 107 -15.28 17.86 -4.97
CA VAL A 107 -14.11 17.06 -5.31
C VAL A 107 -14.37 16.19 -6.55
N ILE A 108 -13.31 15.73 -7.19
CA ILE A 108 -13.39 14.85 -8.36
C ILE A 108 -12.31 13.78 -8.34
N THR A 109 -12.62 12.59 -8.83
CA THR A 109 -11.63 11.55 -9.11
C THR A 109 -12.03 10.72 -10.33
N ALA A 110 -11.05 10.06 -10.95
CA ALA A 110 -11.30 9.00 -11.94
C ALA A 110 -10.93 7.64 -11.36
N SER A 111 -11.91 6.77 -11.13
CA SER A 111 -11.72 5.38 -10.70
C SER A 111 -13.06 4.66 -10.67
N ALA A 112 -13.09 3.36 -11.00
CA ALA A 112 -14.26 2.51 -10.78
C ALA A 112 -14.04 1.49 -9.63
N GLY A 113 -12.99 1.64 -8.82
CA GLY A 113 -12.57 0.62 -7.85
C GLY A 113 -12.51 1.13 -6.41
N ASN A 114 -11.64 0.51 -5.62
CA ASN A 114 -11.42 0.80 -4.19
C ASN A 114 -11.22 2.29 -3.88
N HIS A 115 -10.52 3.03 -4.76
CA HIS A 115 -10.33 4.47 -4.58
C HIS A 115 -11.64 5.26 -4.71
N ALA A 116 -12.47 4.94 -5.72
CA ALA A 116 -13.76 5.60 -5.89
C ALA A 116 -14.70 5.35 -4.71
N GLN A 117 -14.76 4.12 -4.20
CA GLN A 117 -15.56 3.82 -3.01
C GLN A 117 -15.04 4.58 -1.77
N GLY A 118 -13.71 4.67 -1.61
CA GLY A 118 -13.09 5.45 -0.54
C GLY A 118 -13.44 6.94 -0.61
N VAL A 119 -13.38 7.55 -1.81
CA VAL A 119 -13.79 8.94 -2.05
C VAL A 119 -15.29 9.13 -1.83
N ALA A 120 -16.12 8.20 -2.31
CA ALA A 120 -17.57 8.24 -2.17
C ALA A 120 -18.00 8.25 -0.70
N LEU A 121 -17.50 7.31 0.10
CA LEU A 121 -17.80 7.26 1.53
C LEU A 121 -17.29 8.52 2.26
N SER A 122 -16.12 9.02 1.87
CA SER A 122 -15.56 10.24 2.46
C SER A 122 -16.40 11.48 2.16
N ALA A 123 -16.89 11.60 0.92
CA ALA A 123 -17.79 12.64 0.47
C ALA A 123 -19.10 12.63 1.25
N ALA A 124 -19.72 11.46 1.37
CA ALA A 124 -20.94 11.26 2.16
C ALA A 124 -20.75 11.68 3.63
N ARG A 125 -19.62 11.27 4.23
CA ARG A 125 -19.31 11.59 5.64
C ARG A 125 -19.10 13.08 5.87
N LEU A 126 -18.44 13.76 4.94
CA LEU A 126 -18.12 15.20 5.04
C LEU A 126 -19.27 16.10 4.57
N GLY A 127 -20.29 15.55 3.91
CA GLY A 127 -21.37 16.35 3.30
C GLY A 127 -20.88 17.17 2.12
N VAL A 128 -19.96 16.62 1.31
CA VAL A 128 -19.28 17.32 0.22
C VAL A 128 -19.61 16.65 -1.11
N ARG A 129 -19.97 17.43 -2.13
CA ARG A 129 -20.19 16.92 -3.48
C ARG A 129 -18.92 16.26 -4.02
N ALA A 130 -19.04 15.04 -4.53
CA ALA A 130 -17.97 14.31 -5.21
C ALA A 130 -18.42 13.83 -6.60
N VAL A 131 -17.64 14.18 -7.61
CA VAL A 131 -17.80 13.67 -8.98
C VAL A 131 -16.84 12.50 -9.17
N ILE A 132 -17.39 11.34 -9.53
CA ILE A 132 -16.60 10.13 -9.75
C ILE A 132 -16.75 9.73 -11.21
N VAL A 133 -15.69 9.94 -11.97
CA VAL A 133 -15.66 9.61 -13.39
C VAL A 133 -15.21 8.16 -13.56
N VAL A 134 -16.02 7.38 -14.27
CA VAL A 134 -15.79 5.96 -14.51
C VAL A 134 -15.93 5.66 -16.01
N PRO A 135 -15.14 4.71 -16.57
CA PRO A 135 -15.31 4.29 -17.95
C PRO A 135 -16.72 3.74 -18.21
N GLN A 136 -17.25 3.92 -19.42
CA GLN A 136 -18.55 3.37 -19.82
C GLN A 136 -18.56 1.83 -19.79
N THR A 137 -17.39 1.22 -19.88
CA THR A 137 -17.16 -0.23 -19.82
C THR A 137 -17.05 -0.77 -18.39
N ALA A 138 -17.14 0.09 -17.37
CA ALA A 138 -17.04 -0.32 -15.97
C ALA A 138 -18.24 -1.23 -15.59
N PRO A 139 -18.01 -2.37 -14.92
CA PRO A 139 -19.08 -3.24 -14.47
C PRO A 139 -20.08 -2.49 -13.56
N GLU A 140 -21.37 -2.66 -13.81
CA GLU A 140 -22.45 -1.95 -13.11
C GLU A 140 -22.38 -2.16 -11.58
N VAL A 141 -22.05 -3.37 -11.13
CA VAL A 141 -21.83 -3.68 -9.70
C VAL A 141 -20.78 -2.78 -9.03
N LYS A 142 -19.74 -2.36 -9.75
CA LYS A 142 -18.71 -1.46 -9.21
C LYS A 142 -19.24 -0.02 -9.14
N VAL A 143 -20.03 0.38 -10.14
CA VAL A 143 -20.68 1.70 -10.19
C VAL A 143 -21.72 1.85 -9.07
N ASP A 144 -22.52 0.81 -8.86
CA ASP A 144 -23.56 0.80 -7.82
C ASP A 144 -22.96 0.82 -6.42
N ALA A 145 -21.84 0.14 -6.18
CA ALA A 145 -21.12 0.24 -4.92
C ALA A 145 -20.66 1.68 -4.63
N VAL A 146 -20.17 2.40 -5.65
CA VAL A 146 -19.79 3.81 -5.53
C VAL A 146 -21.00 4.69 -5.16
N ARG A 147 -22.13 4.50 -5.86
CA ARG A 147 -23.38 5.21 -5.56
C ARG A 147 -23.89 4.90 -4.15
N ALA A 148 -23.86 3.63 -3.74
CA ALA A 148 -24.33 3.19 -2.44
C ALA A 148 -23.52 3.78 -1.27
N HIS A 149 -22.19 3.87 -1.42
CA HIS A 149 -21.34 4.51 -0.40
C HIS A 149 -21.47 6.03 -0.37
N GLY A 150 -21.72 6.65 -1.53
CA GLY A 150 -21.78 8.10 -1.68
C GLY A 150 -23.13 8.73 -1.38
N GLY A 151 -24.22 8.00 -1.61
CA GLY A 151 -25.57 8.53 -1.54
C GLY A 151 -25.75 9.78 -2.42
N GLU A 152 -26.49 10.77 -1.92
CA GLU A 152 -26.79 12.02 -2.62
C GLU A 152 -25.56 12.91 -2.85
N MET A 153 -24.45 12.65 -2.15
CA MET A 153 -23.23 13.45 -2.28
C MET A 153 -22.41 13.07 -3.52
N VAL A 154 -22.72 11.94 -4.16
CA VAL A 154 -21.91 11.42 -5.27
C VAL A 154 -22.65 11.47 -6.60
N GLU A 155 -22.01 12.12 -7.57
CA GLU A 155 -22.37 12.08 -8.98
C GLU A 155 -21.42 11.14 -9.70
N VAL A 156 -21.94 10.05 -10.28
CA VAL A 156 -21.13 9.16 -11.13
C VAL A 156 -21.28 9.58 -12.59
N VAL A 157 -20.17 9.92 -13.23
CA VAL A 157 -20.09 10.31 -14.64
C VAL A 157 -19.48 9.18 -15.45
N LEU A 158 -20.24 8.64 -16.40
CA LEU A 158 -19.77 7.61 -17.33
C LEU A 158 -19.12 8.26 -18.55
N ALA A 159 -17.80 8.18 -18.67
CA ALA A 159 -17.06 8.81 -19.76
C ALA A 159 -15.85 7.99 -20.21
N GLY A 160 -15.65 7.91 -21.52
CA GLY A 160 -14.56 7.16 -22.15
C GLY A 160 -14.78 5.64 -22.17
N GLU A 161 -14.09 4.97 -23.09
CA GLU A 161 -14.09 3.50 -23.18
C GLU A 161 -12.99 2.87 -22.31
N SER A 162 -11.98 3.67 -21.94
CA SER A 162 -10.81 3.27 -21.16
C SER A 162 -10.62 4.12 -19.89
N TYR A 163 -9.79 3.65 -18.95
CA TYR A 163 -9.41 4.43 -17.77
C TYR A 163 -8.75 5.76 -18.14
N SER A 164 -7.88 5.76 -19.16
CA SER A 164 -7.17 6.96 -19.60
C SER A 164 -8.15 8.04 -20.10
N GLU A 165 -9.14 7.66 -20.92
CA GLU A 165 -10.16 8.59 -21.39
C GLU A 165 -11.05 9.09 -20.26
N ALA A 166 -11.44 8.23 -19.32
CA ALA A 166 -12.19 8.63 -18.12
C ALA A 166 -11.37 9.63 -17.26
N TYR A 167 -10.06 9.41 -17.14
CA TYR A 167 -9.15 10.32 -16.45
C TYR A 167 -9.05 11.68 -17.16
N ASP A 168 -8.84 11.68 -18.47
CA ASP A 168 -8.76 12.91 -19.26
C ASP A 168 -10.06 13.72 -19.18
N HIS A 169 -11.21 13.04 -19.20
CA HIS A 169 -12.51 13.66 -18.98
C HIS A 169 -12.64 14.23 -17.57
N ALA A 170 -12.18 13.51 -16.53
CA ALA A 170 -12.15 14.03 -15.16
C ALA A 170 -11.28 15.28 -15.05
N MET A 171 -10.13 15.33 -15.74
CA MET A 171 -9.27 16.52 -15.77
C MET A 171 -9.94 17.70 -16.48
N ALA A 172 -10.72 17.45 -17.54
CA ALA A 172 -11.50 18.50 -18.20
C ALA A 172 -12.58 19.07 -17.27
N LEU A 173 -13.39 18.21 -16.66
CA LEU A 173 -14.43 18.61 -15.69
C LEU A 173 -13.86 19.32 -14.47
N GLN A 174 -12.69 18.86 -13.98
CA GLN A 174 -11.98 19.52 -12.89
C GLN A 174 -11.72 20.99 -13.21
N ARG A 175 -11.23 21.30 -14.42
CA ARG A 175 -10.93 22.67 -14.85
C ARG A 175 -12.21 23.48 -15.06
N GLU A 176 -13.22 22.88 -15.67
CA GLU A 176 -14.50 23.53 -15.97
C GLU A 176 -15.26 23.93 -14.70
N GLN A 177 -15.32 23.02 -13.72
CA GLN A 177 -16.12 23.20 -12.50
C GLN A 177 -15.27 23.63 -11.28
N ALA A 178 -13.97 23.86 -11.47
CA ALA A 178 -13.01 24.21 -10.41
C ALA A 178 -13.02 23.23 -9.21
N LEU A 179 -13.19 21.94 -9.50
CA LEU A 179 -13.21 20.86 -8.51
C LEU A 179 -11.80 20.51 -8.04
N THR A 180 -11.70 19.95 -6.83
CA THR A 180 -10.42 19.46 -6.32
C THR A 180 -10.22 17.99 -6.67
N PHE A 181 -9.18 17.66 -7.43
CA PHE A 181 -8.87 16.26 -7.74
C PHE A 181 -8.34 15.53 -6.49
N ILE A 182 -8.84 14.31 -6.24
CA ILE A 182 -8.40 13.45 -5.12
C ILE A 182 -7.51 12.33 -5.67
N PRO A 183 -6.17 12.41 -5.49
CA PRO A 183 -5.25 11.41 -6.02
C PRO A 183 -5.45 10.03 -5.38
N ALA A 184 -5.25 8.98 -6.17
CA ALA A 184 -5.34 7.60 -5.68
C ALA A 184 -4.14 7.18 -4.80
N PHE A 185 -2.99 7.84 -4.95
CA PHE A 185 -1.78 7.48 -4.22
C PHE A 185 -0.75 8.62 -4.05
N ASP A 186 -0.47 9.41 -5.09
CA ASP A 186 0.68 10.34 -5.09
C ASP A 186 0.35 11.70 -4.44
N ASP A 187 0.10 11.68 -3.13
CA ASP A 187 -0.19 12.88 -2.35
C ASP A 187 0.21 12.68 -0.87
N PRO A 188 0.85 13.67 -0.22
CA PRO A 188 1.29 13.52 1.18
C PRO A 188 0.20 13.16 2.18
N GLU A 189 -1.01 13.73 2.05
CA GLU A 189 -2.13 13.43 2.95
C GLU A 189 -2.72 12.06 2.66
N VAL A 190 -2.73 11.62 1.39
CA VAL A 190 -3.11 10.25 1.05
C VAL A 190 -2.13 9.27 1.68
N ILE A 191 -0.82 9.48 1.53
CA ILE A 191 0.24 8.64 2.08
C ILE A 191 0.15 8.59 3.61
N ALA A 192 -0.02 9.74 4.27
CA ALA A 192 -0.16 9.82 5.72
C ALA A 192 -1.40 9.06 6.21
N GLY A 193 -2.53 9.18 5.51
CA GLY A 193 -3.73 8.40 5.82
C GLY A 193 -3.46 6.88 5.73
N GLN A 194 -2.74 6.42 4.70
CA GLN A 194 -2.39 4.99 4.59
C GLN A 194 -1.37 4.56 5.65
N GLY A 195 -0.47 5.44 6.09
CA GLY A 195 0.51 5.17 7.13
C GLY A 195 -0.10 4.83 8.50
N THR A 196 -1.36 5.21 8.73
CA THR A 196 -2.10 4.78 9.93
C THR A 196 -2.25 3.25 10.03
N VAL A 197 -2.16 2.52 8.92
CA VAL A 197 -2.10 1.05 8.92
C VAL A 197 -0.83 0.57 9.64
N GLY A 198 0.32 1.19 9.36
CA GLY A 198 1.59 0.90 10.05
C GLY A 198 1.53 1.24 11.54
N MET A 199 0.88 2.35 11.89
CA MET A 199 0.60 2.72 13.28
C MET A 199 -0.19 1.65 14.03
N GLU A 200 -1.27 1.15 13.44
CA GLU A 200 -2.08 0.10 14.04
C GLU A 200 -1.31 -1.20 14.18
N ILE A 201 -0.54 -1.62 13.17
CA ILE A 201 0.27 -2.85 13.22
C ILE A 201 1.20 -2.82 14.44
N LEU A 202 1.97 -1.74 14.63
CA LEU A 202 2.90 -1.65 15.76
C LEU A 202 2.18 -1.53 17.12
N ARG A 203 0.99 -0.90 17.15
CA ARG A 203 0.17 -0.83 18.36
C ARG A 203 -0.37 -2.21 18.78
N GLN A 204 -0.82 -3.00 17.79
CA GLN A 204 -1.43 -4.30 17.97
C GLN A 204 -0.40 -5.40 18.25
N HIS A 205 0.78 -5.34 17.60
CA HIS A 205 1.86 -6.31 17.78
C HIS A 205 2.96 -5.77 18.70
N ARG A 206 2.83 -6.01 20.01
CA ARG A 206 3.77 -5.49 21.03
C ARG A 206 5.10 -6.24 21.15
N GLY A 207 5.21 -7.41 20.53
CA GLY A 207 6.39 -8.26 20.60
C GLY A 207 7.51 -7.87 19.62
N ALA A 208 8.49 -8.77 19.47
CA ALA A 208 9.42 -8.71 18.35
C ALA A 208 8.63 -8.90 17.04
N LEU A 209 8.85 -7.99 16.09
CA LEU A 209 8.28 -8.03 14.74
C LEU A 209 9.47 -8.02 13.78
N ASP A 210 9.51 -8.97 12.85
CA ASP A 210 10.66 -9.13 11.96
C ASP A 210 10.41 -8.45 10.61
N ALA A 211 9.21 -8.62 10.04
CA ALA A 211 8.86 -8.03 8.74
C ALA A 211 7.38 -7.67 8.59
N VAL A 212 7.12 -6.61 7.81
CA VAL A 212 5.81 -6.20 7.31
C VAL A 212 5.84 -6.22 5.79
N LEU A 213 4.97 -7.00 5.16
CA LEU A 213 4.81 -7.08 3.73
C LEU A 213 3.60 -6.26 3.26
N VAL A 214 3.82 -5.46 2.24
CA VAL A 214 2.89 -4.43 1.79
C VAL A 214 2.69 -4.53 0.27
N PRO A 215 1.44 -4.62 -0.23
CA PRO A 215 1.21 -4.64 -1.67
C PRO A 215 1.46 -3.27 -2.29
N ILE A 216 2.03 -3.25 -3.50
CA ILE A 216 2.40 -2.02 -4.22
C ILE A 216 1.69 -1.95 -5.58
N GLY A 217 0.76 -1.01 -5.66
CA GLY A 217 0.32 -0.42 -6.94
C GLY A 217 1.08 0.87 -7.20
N GLY A 218 0.42 2.00 -6.96
CA GLY A 218 1.05 3.33 -7.09
C GLY A 218 2.02 3.68 -5.96
N GLY A 219 1.99 2.96 -4.82
CA GLY A 219 3.01 3.05 -3.77
C GLY A 219 2.59 3.71 -2.45
N SER A 220 1.41 4.32 -2.34
CA SER A 220 1.03 5.10 -1.15
C SER A 220 0.93 4.29 0.14
N LEU A 221 0.42 3.06 0.07
CA LEU A 221 0.35 2.17 1.23
C LEU A 221 1.75 1.79 1.72
N ALA A 222 2.63 1.35 0.81
CA ALA A 222 4.01 1.00 1.14
C ALA A 222 4.79 2.21 1.67
N ALA A 223 4.70 3.35 1.01
CA ALA A 223 5.33 4.58 1.46
C ALA A 223 4.87 5.00 2.86
N GLY A 224 3.56 5.01 3.12
CA GLY A 224 2.99 5.39 4.42
C GLY A 224 3.35 4.42 5.54
N VAL A 225 3.22 3.11 5.29
CA VAL A 225 3.57 2.05 6.25
C VAL A 225 5.06 2.08 6.54
N ALA A 226 5.91 2.18 5.52
CA ALA A 226 7.36 2.26 5.69
C ALA A 226 7.77 3.50 6.48
N SER A 227 7.17 4.67 6.19
CA SER A 227 7.45 5.92 6.90
C SER A 227 7.19 5.78 8.40
N TYR A 228 6.04 5.22 8.79
CA TYR A 228 5.75 5.03 10.21
C TYR A 228 6.63 3.95 10.85
N VAL A 229 6.73 2.78 10.21
CA VAL A 229 7.46 1.63 10.76
C VAL A 229 8.94 1.96 10.94
N LYS A 230 9.57 2.60 9.94
CA LYS A 230 10.99 2.96 10.03
C LYS A 230 11.28 4.06 11.04
N ALA A 231 10.35 4.99 11.25
CA ALA A 231 10.50 6.03 12.28
C ALA A 231 10.41 5.46 13.71
N VAL A 232 9.55 4.46 13.95
CA VAL A 232 9.27 3.95 15.31
C VAL A 232 10.05 2.68 15.65
N ARG A 233 10.23 1.77 14.68
CA ARG A 233 10.88 0.46 14.82
C ARG A 233 11.77 0.20 13.59
N PRO A 234 12.88 0.94 13.41
CA PRO A 234 13.72 0.88 12.20
C PRO A 234 14.29 -0.51 11.88
N GLU A 235 14.38 -1.39 12.88
CA GLU A 235 14.84 -2.77 12.73
C GLU A 235 13.84 -3.66 11.99
N VAL A 236 12.54 -3.33 12.02
CA VAL A 236 11.50 -4.09 11.33
C VAL A 236 11.68 -3.93 9.82
N GLN A 237 11.74 -5.05 9.10
CA GLN A 237 11.82 -5.02 7.64
C GLN A 237 10.48 -4.61 7.04
N VAL A 238 10.47 -3.73 6.04
CA VAL A 238 9.29 -3.36 5.27
C VAL A 238 9.53 -3.72 3.82
N ILE A 239 8.82 -4.75 3.35
CA ILE A 239 9.02 -5.34 2.04
C ILE A 239 7.80 -5.07 1.16
N GLY A 240 8.04 -4.41 0.03
CA GLY A 240 7.03 -4.22 -1.00
C GLY A 240 6.75 -5.51 -1.77
N VAL A 241 5.52 -5.69 -2.25
CA VAL A 241 5.17 -6.82 -3.12
C VAL A 241 4.39 -6.34 -4.34
N GLN A 242 4.82 -6.75 -5.53
CA GLN A 242 4.17 -6.49 -6.82
C GLN A 242 3.91 -7.80 -7.57
N THR A 243 3.04 -7.76 -8.58
CA THR A 243 2.99 -8.85 -9.57
C THR A 243 4.11 -8.66 -10.58
N GLU A 244 4.63 -9.75 -11.14
CA GLU A 244 5.69 -9.70 -12.17
C GLU A 244 5.28 -8.87 -13.39
N ASP A 245 4.01 -8.97 -13.79
CA ASP A 245 3.43 -8.24 -14.92
C ASP A 245 2.99 -6.81 -14.60
N SER A 246 3.17 -6.33 -13.36
CA SER A 246 2.86 -4.95 -12.92
C SER A 246 3.87 -4.44 -11.89
N CYS A 247 5.16 -4.61 -12.17
CA CYS A 247 6.26 -4.37 -11.23
C CYS A 247 6.94 -2.98 -11.35
N ALA A 248 6.17 -1.92 -11.60
CA ALA A 248 6.72 -0.58 -11.88
C ALA A 248 7.60 -0.01 -10.76
N MET A 249 7.31 -0.28 -9.48
CA MET A 249 8.13 0.18 -8.37
C MET A 249 9.44 -0.58 -8.32
N ALA A 250 9.42 -1.91 -8.45
CA ALA A 250 10.63 -2.73 -8.45
C ALA A 250 11.60 -2.29 -9.57
N GLN A 251 11.08 -2.09 -10.79
CA GLN A 251 11.89 -1.60 -11.92
C GLN A 251 12.41 -0.18 -11.69
N SER A 252 11.57 0.71 -11.14
CA SER A 252 12.00 2.09 -10.84
C SER A 252 13.10 2.14 -9.78
N LEU A 253 12.99 1.32 -8.73
CA LEU A 253 14.00 1.24 -7.68
C LEU A 253 15.33 0.69 -8.22
N ALA A 254 15.27 -0.33 -9.07
CA ALA A 254 16.47 -0.89 -9.72
C ALA A 254 17.14 0.12 -10.66
N ALA A 255 16.36 0.92 -11.39
CA ALA A 255 16.87 1.96 -12.28
C ALA A 255 17.34 3.23 -11.54
N GLY A 256 16.92 3.43 -10.29
CA GLY A 256 17.18 4.66 -9.53
C GLY A 256 16.29 5.85 -9.94
N GLU A 257 15.38 5.66 -10.89
CA GLU A 257 14.44 6.66 -11.40
C GLU A 257 13.07 6.04 -11.76
N ARG A 258 12.01 6.85 -11.87
CA ARG A 258 10.67 6.34 -12.19
C ARG A 258 10.57 5.84 -13.63
N VAL A 259 10.41 4.53 -13.78
CA VAL A 259 10.14 3.85 -15.05
C VAL A 259 8.64 3.82 -15.36
N THR A 260 8.29 3.86 -16.65
CA THR A 260 6.93 3.63 -17.14
C THR A 260 6.89 2.29 -17.87
N LEU A 261 6.02 1.38 -17.44
CA LEU A 261 5.82 0.10 -18.10
C LEU A 261 5.01 0.26 -19.40
N ASP A 262 5.37 -0.51 -20.43
CA ASP A 262 4.62 -0.55 -21.69
C ASP A 262 3.20 -1.07 -21.49
N SER A 263 3.06 -2.13 -20.69
CA SER A 263 1.81 -2.81 -20.35
C SER A 263 1.78 -3.24 -18.89
N VAL A 264 0.59 -3.57 -18.40
CA VAL A 264 0.35 -4.09 -17.05
C VAL A 264 -0.64 -5.24 -17.09
N GLY A 265 -0.44 -6.24 -16.25
CA GLY A 265 -1.40 -7.32 -16.03
C GLY A 265 -2.68 -6.83 -15.35
N LEU A 266 -3.82 -7.41 -15.74
CA LEU A 266 -5.16 -7.02 -15.23
C LEU A 266 -5.76 -8.02 -14.23
N PHE A 267 -4.98 -9.03 -13.83
CA PHE A 267 -5.43 -10.00 -12.84
C PHE A 267 -5.57 -9.34 -11.46
N SER A 268 -4.57 -8.55 -11.06
CA SER A 268 -4.59 -7.68 -9.87
C SER A 268 -4.81 -6.22 -10.25
N ASP A 269 -6.06 -5.88 -10.60
CA ASP A 269 -6.44 -4.56 -11.12
C ASP A 269 -6.13 -3.40 -10.15
N GLY A 270 -6.23 -3.63 -8.84
CA GLY A 270 -5.86 -2.65 -7.81
C GLY A 270 -4.37 -2.26 -7.77
N THR A 271 -3.50 -3.07 -8.38
CA THR A 271 -2.03 -2.85 -8.44
C THR A 271 -1.50 -2.68 -9.87
N ALA A 272 -2.37 -2.71 -10.87
CA ALA A 272 -2.04 -2.56 -12.29
C ALA A 272 -1.67 -1.10 -12.65
N VAL A 273 -0.48 -0.65 -12.21
CA VAL A 273 -0.02 0.74 -12.35
C VAL A 273 1.21 0.78 -13.25
N LYS A 274 1.12 1.51 -14.38
CA LYS A 274 2.22 1.66 -15.34
C LYS A 274 3.38 2.50 -14.81
N ARG A 275 3.07 3.52 -14.01
CA ARG A 275 4.06 4.47 -13.47
C ARG A 275 3.71 4.83 -12.03
N VAL A 276 4.65 4.64 -11.12
CA VAL A 276 4.49 4.93 -9.69
C VAL A 276 4.47 6.44 -9.41
N GLY A 277 3.96 6.82 -8.24
CA GLY A 277 3.95 8.21 -7.80
C GLY A 277 5.36 8.74 -7.56
N GLU A 278 5.55 10.04 -7.74
CA GLU A 278 6.78 10.75 -7.47
C GLU A 278 7.18 10.67 -6.00
N GLU A 279 6.27 11.06 -5.13
CA GLU A 279 6.54 11.10 -3.69
C GLU A 279 6.59 9.68 -3.12
N THR A 280 5.72 8.80 -3.60
CA THR A 280 5.74 7.40 -3.19
C THR A 280 7.04 6.70 -3.61
N PHE A 281 7.59 7.02 -4.79
CA PHE A 281 8.87 6.47 -5.25
C PHE A 281 10.02 6.98 -4.39
N ARG A 282 10.06 8.30 -4.13
CA ARG A 282 11.04 8.92 -3.25
C ARG A 282 11.07 8.22 -1.90
N LEU A 283 9.92 8.11 -1.23
CA LEU A 283 9.80 7.44 0.07
C LEU A 283 10.19 5.96 0.00
N CYS A 284 9.67 5.21 -0.97
CA CYS A 284 9.97 3.78 -1.09
C CYS A 284 11.46 3.52 -1.33
N ARG A 285 12.14 4.38 -2.11
CA ARG A 285 13.58 4.27 -2.39
C ARG A 285 14.44 4.33 -1.13
N HIS A 286 14.07 5.15 -0.17
CA HIS A 286 14.84 5.33 1.06
C HIS A 286 14.37 4.43 2.20
N LEU A 287 13.11 4.00 2.22
CA LEU A 287 12.50 3.38 3.41
C LEU A 287 12.20 1.90 3.28
N LEU A 288 11.97 1.37 2.07
CA LEU A 288 11.76 -0.07 1.90
C LEU A 288 13.10 -0.82 1.99
N ASP A 289 13.09 -1.98 2.64
CA ASP A 289 14.26 -2.86 2.65
C ASP A 289 14.35 -3.70 1.38
N GLY A 290 13.28 -3.78 0.59
CA GLY A 290 13.24 -4.50 -0.68
C GLY A 290 11.85 -4.56 -1.30
N VAL A 291 11.79 -5.04 -2.54
CA VAL A 291 10.53 -5.34 -3.24
C VAL A 291 10.61 -6.75 -3.82
N LEU A 292 9.57 -7.53 -3.62
CA LEU A 292 9.38 -8.86 -4.21
C LEU A 292 8.37 -8.78 -5.35
N THR A 293 8.55 -9.64 -6.35
CA THR A 293 7.56 -9.89 -7.40
C THR A 293 7.04 -11.32 -7.28
N VAL A 294 5.75 -11.48 -7.54
CA VAL A 294 5.09 -12.79 -7.57
C VAL A 294 4.29 -12.97 -8.86
N ASP A 295 4.16 -14.20 -9.31
CA ASP A 295 3.31 -14.55 -10.44
C ASP A 295 1.82 -14.65 -10.04
N THR A 296 0.97 -14.86 -11.03
CA THR A 296 -0.49 -15.01 -10.83
C THR A 296 -0.84 -16.27 -10.02
N ASP A 297 -0.04 -17.32 -10.13
CA ASP A 297 -0.35 -18.62 -9.54
C ASP A 297 -0.06 -18.62 -8.04
N ALA A 298 1.06 -18.00 -7.62
CA ALA A 298 1.35 -17.68 -6.23
C ALA A 298 0.27 -16.78 -5.61
N LEU A 299 -0.28 -15.85 -6.40
CA LEU A 299 -1.37 -14.99 -5.95
C LEU A 299 -2.67 -15.78 -5.73
N CYS A 300 -3.07 -16.64 -6.66
CA CYS A 300 -4.21 -17.54 -6.50
C CYS A 300 -4.06 -18.44 -5.28
N ALA A 301 -2.87 -19.01 -5.08
CA ALA A 301 -2.58 -19.83 -3.91
C ALA A 301 -2.70 -19.02 -2.61
N ALA A 302 -2.26 -17.76 -2.58
CA ALA A 302 -2.41 -16.89 -1.42
C ALA A 302 -3.88 -16.55 -1.10
N ILE A 303 -4.73 -16.32 -2.12
CA ILE A 303 -6.18 -16.13 -1.92
C ILE A 303 -6.78 -17.38 -1.25
N LYS A 304 -6.43 -18.57 -1.74
CA LYS A 304 -6.88 -19.86 -1.16
C LYS A 304 -6.41 -20.01 0.29
N ASP A 305 -5.16 -19.69 0.58
CA ASP A 305 -4.61 -19.80 1.93
C ASP A 305 -5.34 -18.87 2.92
N ILE A 306 -5.59 -17.61 2.54
CA ILE A 306 -6.36 -16.65 3.35
C ILE A 306 -7.76 -17.20 3.61
N PHE A 307 -8.42 -17.74 2.58
CA PHE A 307 -9.74 -18.36 2.73
C PHE A 307 -9.71 -19.58 3.66
N GLN A 308 -8.69 -20.42 3.60
CA GLN A 308 -8.57 -21.58 4.48
C GLN A 308 -8.41 -21.18 5.94
N ASP A 309 -7.62 -20.14 6.23
CA ASP A 309 -7.39 -19.67 7.61
C ASP A 309 -8.53 -18.82 8.16
N THR A 310 -9.18 -17.99 7.32
CA THR A 310 -10.09 -16.94 7.81
C THR A 310 -11.53 -17.10 7.33
N ARG A 311 -11.79 -17.99 6.37
CA ARG A 311 -13.05 -18.12 5.63
C ARG A 311 -13.50 -16.82 4.95
N SER A 312 -12.59 -15.87 4.79
CA SER A 312 -12.81 -14.61 4.08
C SER A 312 -12.24 -14.70 2.68
N LEU A 313 -12.95 -14.11 1.72
CA LEU A 313 -12.45 -13.93 0.36
C LEU A 313 -11.80 -12.55 0.25
N VAL A 314 -10.66 -12.50 -0.42
CA VAL A 314 -9.96 -11.25 -0.75
C VAL A 314 -9.84 -11.12 -2.26
N GLU A 315 -9.70 -9.89 -2.73
CA GLU A 315 -9.38 -9.62 -4.13
C GLU A 315 -7.91 -9.98 -4.41
N PRO A 316 -7.49 -10.15 -5.68
CA PRO A 316 -6.10 -10.47 -6.00
C PRO A 316 -5.09 -9.50 -5.39
N ALA A 317 -5.32 -8.19 -5.49
CA ALA A 317 -4.45 -7.20 -4.84
C ALA A 317 -4.39 -7.36 -3.31
N GLY A 318 -5.49 -7.78 -2.69
CA GLY A 318 -5.60 -8.09 -1.27
C GLY A 318 -4.78 -9.29 -0.81
N ALA A 319 -4.50 -10.26 -1.68
CA ALA A 319 -3.68 -11.42 -1.35
C ALA A 319 -2.18 -11.22 -1.63
N LEU A 320 -1.80 -10.12 -2.28
CA LEU A 320 -0.47 -9.92 -2.84
C LEU A 320 0.63 -9.94 -1.77
N ALA A 321 0.42 -9.28 -0.63
CA ALA A 321 1.38 -9.33 0.47
C ALA A 321 1.55 -10.74 1.06
N VAL A 322 0.49 -11.56 1.09
CA VAL A 322 0.58 -12.96 1.57
C VAL A 322 1.38 -13.82 0.59
N ALA A 323 1.19 -13.63 -0.72
CA ALA A 323 1.99 -14.30 -1.74
C ALA A 323 3.48 -13.97 -1.59
N GLY A 324 3.81 -12.69 -1.45
CA GLY A 324 5.19 -12.25 -1.17
C GLY A 324 5.71 -12.79 0.16
N LEU A 325 4.86 -12.91 1.19
CA LEU A 325 5.27 -13.38 2.53
C LEU A 325 5.71 -14.83 2.48
N LYS A 326 4.99 -15.66 1.70
CA LYS A 326 5.37 -17.07 1.46
C LYS A 326 6.76 -17.18 0.81
N GLN A 327 7.03 -16.35 -0.20
CA GLN A 327 8.34 -16.32 -0.87
C GLN A 327 9.45 -15.79 0.06
N TYR A 328 9.16 -14.74 0.82
CA TYR A 328 10.07 -14.17 1.82
C TYR A 328 10.44 -15.21 2.89
N ALA A 329 9.43 -15.87 3.47
CA ALA A 329 9.61 -16.92 4.46
C ALA A 329 10.50 -18.07 3.94
N GLY A 330 10.29 -18.50 2.69
CA GLY A 330 11.12 -19.54 2.08
C GLY A 330 12.59 -19.16 1.84
N ARG A 331 12.92 -17.86 1.89
CA ARG A 331 14.30 -17.35 1.77
C ARG A 331 14.97 -17.07 3.11
N LEU A 332 14.22 -17.14 4.22
CA LEU A 332 14.80 -16.94 5.54
C LEU A 332 15.76 -18.09 5.88
N PRO A 333 16.92 -17.79 6.49
CA PRO A 333 17.82 -18.83 6.96
C PRO A 333 17.15 -19.67 8.05
N GLN A 334 17.60 -20.91 8.19
CA GLN A 334 17.21 -21.75 9.32
C GLN A 334 17.53 -21.04 10.63
N GLY A 335 16.55 -20.96 11.53
CA GLY A 335 16.68 -20.12 12.72
C GLY A 335 15.41 -20.06 13.55
N PRO A 336 15.36 -19.11 14.52
CA PRO A 336 14.20 -18.95 15.37
C PRO A 336 12.98 -18.54 14.56
N ARG A 337 11.81 -18.86 15.12
CA ARG A 337 10.52 -18.47 14.55
C ARG A 337 10.39 -16.95 14.52
N GLN A 338 10.28 -16.38 13.31
CA GLN A 338 10.01 -14.95 13.09
C GLN A 338 8.51 -14.62 13.13
N ALA A 339 8.18 -13.37 13.45
CA ALA A 339 6.86 -12.78 13.33
C ALA A 339 6.78 -11.92 12.07
N LEU A 340 5.89 -12.30 11.16
CA LEU A 340 5.72 -11.74 9.83
C LEU A 340 4.28 -11.23 9.66
N VAL A 341 4.12 -9.99 9.24
CA VAL A 341 2.80 -9.39 8.96
C VAL A 341 2.62 -9.25 7.44
N ALA A 342 1.47 -9.67 6.93
CA ALA A 342 1.02 -9.34 5.57
C ALA A 342 -0.26 -8.50 5.65
N ILE A 343 -0.33 -7.44 4.84
CA ILE A 343 -1.53 -6.59 4.77
C ILE A 343 -2.51 -7.17 3.74
N THR A 344 -3.69 -7.58 4.19
CA THR A 344 -4.79 -7.98 3.30
C THR A 344 -5.56 -6.74 2.86
N SER A 345 -5.11 -6.12 1.76
CA SER A 345 -5.45 -4.74 1.43
C SER A 345 -6.88 -4.49 0.93
N GLY A 346 -7.58 -5.52 0.45
CA GLY A 346 -8.95 -5.36 -0.03
C GLY A 346 -9.65 -6.64 -0.42
N ALA A 347 -10.97 -6.55 -0.61
CA ALA A 347 -11.85 -7.68 -0.92
C ALA A 347 -12.94 -7.38 -1.97
N ASN A 348 -12.79 -6.32 -2.78
CA ASN A 348 -13.75 -5.97 -3.83
C ASN A 348 -13.52 -6.81 -5.09
N VAL A 349 -13.87 -8.10 -5.01
CA VAL A 349 -13.75 -9.06 -6.11
C VAL A 349 -15.11 -9.33 -6.76
N ASN A 350 -15.14 -9.41 -8.10
CA ASN A 350 -16.31 -9.96 -8.79
C ASN A 350 -16.40 -11.45 -8.49
N PHE A 351 -17.56 -11.92 -8.02
CA PHE A 351 -17.80 -13.32 -7.68
C PHE A 351 -17.45 -14.29 -8.84
N ASP A 352 -17.70 -13.91 -10.09
CA ASP A 352 -17.38 -14.76 -11.25
C ASP A 352 -15.88 -15.00 -11.43
N ARG A 353 -15.03 -14.07 -10.95
CA ARG A 353 -13.57 -14.25 -10.98
C ARG A 353 -13.09 -15.34 -10.03
N LEU A 354 -13.90 -15.74 -9.04
CA LEU A 354 -13.53 -16.81 -8.11
C LEU A 354 -13.36 -18.15 -8.81
N ARG A 355 -14.06 -18.40 -9.92
CA ARG A 355 -13.86 -19.62 -10.73
C ARG A 355 -12.43 -19.72 -11.24
N ILE A 356 -11.90 -18.63 -11.83
CA ILE A 356 -10.54 -18.59 -12.37
C ILE A 356 -9.51 -18.79 -11.24
N VAL A 357 -9.76 -18.18 -10.08
CA VAL A 357 -8.91 -18.34 -8.90
C VAL A 357 -8.89 -19.80 -8.43
N ALA A 358 -10.05 -20.44 -8.35
CA ALA A 358 -10.18 -21.83 -7.91
C ALA A 358 -9.46 -22.80 -8.86
N GLU A 359 -9.73 -22.70 -10.17
CA GLU A 359 -9.12 -23.55 -11.20
C GLU A 359 -7.58 -23.47 -11.18
N ARG A 360 -7.02 -22.25 -11.06
CA ARG A 360 -5.56 -22.06 -11.00
C ARG A 360 -4.97 -22.54 -9.68
N ALA A 361 -5.62 -22.29 -8.55
CA ALA A 361 -5.12 -22.72 -7.25
C ALA A 361 -5.07 -24.26 -7.13
N GLU A 362 -5.99 -24.98 -7.76
CA GLU A 362 -5.96 -26.45 -7.84
C GLU A 362 -4.81 -26.95 -8.72
N ALA A 363 -4.56 -26.31 -9.86
CA ALA A 363 -3.47 -26.68 -10.76
C ALA A 363 -2.10 -26.59 -10.09
N VAL A 364 -1.87 -25.56 -9.26
CA VAL A 364 -0.63 -25.39 -8.48
C VAL A 364 -0.43 -26.52 -7.48
N GLU A 365 -1.49 -26.94 -6.78
CA GLU A 365 -1.40 -28.07 -5.84
C GLU A 365 -1.15 -29.39 -6.54
N ALA A 366 -1.74 -29.59 -7.73
CA ALA A 366 -1.50 -30.78 -8.53
C ALA A 366 -0.04 -30.85 -9.02
N ALA A 367 0.58 -29.71 -9.32
CA ALA A 367 1.98 -29.64 -9.74
C ALA A 367 2.99 -29.79 -8.58
N ALA A 368 2.56 -29.54 -7.33
CA ALA A 368 3.39 -29.65 -6.14
C ALA A 368 3.35 -31.04 -5.45
N ARG A 369 2.51 -31.95 -5.96
CA ARG A 369 2.44 -33.36 -5.56
C ARG A 369 3.22 -34.22 -6.55
#